data_AF-A0A1V6H9N8-F1
#
_entry.id   AF-A0A1V6H9N8-F1
#
_cell.length_a   1.000
_cell.length_b   1.000
_cell.length_c   1.000
_cell.angle_alpha   90.00
_cell.angle_beta   90.00
_cell.angle_gamma   90.00
#
_symmetry.space_group_name_H-M   'P 1'
#
loop_
_entity.id
_entity.type
_entity.pdbx_description
1 polymer ?
#
loop_
_entity_poly.entity_id
_entity_poly.type
_entity_poly.pdbx_seq_one_letter_code
_entity_poly.pdbx_strand_id
1 'polypeptide(L)'
;MRRIRPPLEVIVKIGGEGGSIALLGVRDRQGGWYFCLDRDERTLADFLPDDFDPALLRSRSGWVASWEEALARLDRYPWYRLYPIALHAEFRERILAAVADRAAKDRFANADRIAKTWERADRDTRRGGGDPGRG
;
A
#
# COMPACT_ATOMS: atom_id res chain seq x y z
N MET A 1 7.70 -16.24 -29.57
CA MET A 1 8.08 -16.14 -28.14
C MET A 1 7.01 -15.35 -27.39
N ARG A 2 6.31 -15.93 -26.41
CA ARG A 2 5.31 -15.20 -25.61
C ARG A 2 6.05 -14.26 -24.64
N ARG A 3 5.89 -12.93 -24.80
CA ARG A 3 6.29 -11.95 -23.79
C ARG A 3 5.37 -12.12 -22.58
N ILE A 4 5.76 -12.94 -21.61
CA ILE A 4 5.10 -12.97 -20.31
C ILE A 4 5.40 -11.61 -19.65
N ARG A 5 4.35 -10.81 -19.42
CA ARG A 5 4.44 -9.64 -18.57
C ARG A 5 4.43 -10.14 -17.13
N PRO A 6 5.39 -9.75 -16.30
CA PRO A 6 5.36 -10.12 -14.90
C PRO A 6 4.08 -9.60 -14.21
N PRO A 7 3.53 -10.35 -13.24
CA PRO A 7 2.32 -9.96 -12.56
C PRO A 7 2.53 -8.67 -11.76
N LEU A 8 1.50 -7.83 -11.73
CA LEU A 8 1.42 -6.66 -10.86
C LEU A 8 0.84 -7.11 -9.53
N GLU A 9 1.58 -6.88 -8.45
CA GLU A 9 1.24 -7.35 -7.10
C GLU A 9 1.05 -6.15 -6.15
N VAL A 10 0.15 -6.29 -5.18
CA VAL A 10 -0.02 -5.28 -4.12
C VAL A 10 0.92 -5.63 -2.98
N ILE A 11 1.95 -4.81 -2.78
CA ILE A 11 2.93 -4.98 -1.70
C ILE A 11 2.33 -4.57 -0.35
N VAL A 12 1.70 -3.40 -0.33
CA VAL A 12 0.87 -2.95 0.79
C VAL A 12 -0.26 -2.09 0.26
N LYS A 13 -1.47 -2.24 0.80
CA LYS A 13 -2.59 -1.32 0.57
C LYS A 13 -3.04 -0.75 1.90
N ILE A 14 -3.22 0.57 1.95
CA ILE A 14 -3.60 1.33 3.13
C ILE A 14 -4.84 2.16 2.80
N GLY A 15 -5.87 2.05 3.63
CA GLY A 15 -7.09 2.85 3.54
C GLY A 15 -6.96 4.16 4.31
N GLY A 16 -7.57 5.21 3.76
CA GLY A 16 -7.76 6.50 4.41
C GLY A 16 -9.13 7.08 4.04
N GLU A 17 -9.49 8.22 4.61
CA GLU A 17 -10.81 8.83 4.44
C GLU A 17 -11.14 9.13 2.97
N GLY A 18 -10.16 9.59 2.19
CA GLY A 18 -10.34 9.88 0.76
C GLY A 18 -10.29 8.66 -0.17
N GLY A 19 -9.97 7.46 0.34
CA GLY A 19 -9.81 6.25 -0.47
C GLY A 19 -8.63 5.39 -0.01
N SER A 20 -7.64 5.16 -0.88
CA SER A 20 -6.49 4.33 -0.54
C SER A 20 -5.19 4.74 -1.22
N ILE A 21 -4.08 4.40 -0.57
CA ILE A 21 -2.75 4.38 -1.16
C ILE A 21 -2.25 2.94 -1.17
N ALA A 22 -1.60 2.54 -2.26
CA ALA A 22 -1.03 1.21 -2.40
C ALA A 22 0.40 1.30 -2.94
N LEU A 23 1.30 0.54 -2.34
CA LEU A 23 2.57 0.23 -2.97
C LEU A 23 2.38 -1.02 -3.82
N LEU A 24 2.57 -0.88 -5.12
CA LEU A 24 2.53 -1.95 -6.09
C LEU A 24 3.94 -2.45 -6.36
N GLY A 25 4.06 -3.74 -6.68
CA GLY A 25 5.30 -4.42 -6.99
C GLY A 25 5.20 -5.18 -8.30
N VAL A 26 6.30 -5.24 -9.04
CA VAL A 26 6.45 -6.15 -10.17
C VAL A 26 7.82 -6.81 -10.09
N ARG A 27 7.87 -8.12 -10.29
CA ARG A 27 9.11 -8.88 -10.30
C ARG A 27 9.64 -9.01 -11.72
N ASP A 28 10.90 -8.66 -11.96
CA ASP A 28 11.51 -8.87 -13.26
C ASP A 28 11.86 -10.36 -13.49
N ARG A 29 12.48 -10.66 -14.64
CA ARG A 29 12.88 -12.04 -14.98
C ARG A 29 14.07 -12.56 -14.17
N GLN A 30 14.83 -11.67 -13.54
CA GLN A 30 15.98 -12.00 -12.69
C GLN A 30 15.60 -12.12 -11.21
N GLY A 31 14.33 -11.84 -10.87
CA GLY A 31 13.83 -11.85 -9.49
C GLY A 31 13.92 -10.50 -8.78
N GLY A 32 14.39 -9.44 -9.47
CA GLY A 32 14.43 -8.08 -8.94
C GLY A 32 13.05 -7.48 -8.83
N TRP A 33 12.81 -6.71 -7.76
CA TRP A 33 11.54 -6.02 -7.54
C TRP A 33 11.60 -4.56 -7.99
N TYR A 34 10.53 -4.13 -8.67
CA TYR A 34 10.27 -2.73 -8.94
C TYR A 34 8.97 -2.31 -8.25
N PHE A 35 8.94 -1.09 -7.73
CA PHE A 35 7.85 -0.57 -6.92
C PHE A 35 7.24 0.71 -7.49
N CYS A 36 5.94 0.88 -7.33
CA CYS A 36 5.18 2.06 -7.76
C CYS A 36 4.12 2.40 -6.71
N LEU A 37 3.98 3.67 -6.35
CA LEU A 37 2.90 4.13 -5.49
C LEU A 37 1.66 4.42 -6.35
N ASP A 38 0.55 3.74 -6.11
CA ASP A 38 -0.78 4.01 -6.66
C ASP A 38 -1.62 4.71 -5.59
N ARG A 39 -2.26 5.81 -5.96
CA ARG A 39 -3.23 6.53 -5.12
C ARG A 39 -4.57 6.52 -5.80
N ASP A 40 -5.60 6.23 -5.02
CA ASP A 40 -6.97 6.15 -5.47
C ASP A 40 -7.85 6.92 -4.47
N GLU A 41 -8.23 8.13 -4.87
CA GLU A 41 -8.98 9.10 -4.08
C GLU A 41 -10.44 9.23 -4.58
N ARG A 42 -10.91 8.24 -5.36
CA ARG A 42 -12.22 8.30 -6.03
C ARG A 42 -13.42 8.29 -5.08
N THR A 43 -13.24 7.95 -3.81
CA THR A 43 -14.27 8.12 -2.77
C THR A 43 -14.68 9.58 -2.60
N LEU A 44 -13.84 10.54 -3.03
CA LEU A 44 -14.15 11.96 -2.98
C LEU A 44 -15.01 12.45 -4.16
N ALA A 45 -15.25 11.64 -5.19
CA ALA A 45 -15.90 12.08 -6.42
C ALA A 45 -17.29 12.72 -6.18
N ASP A 46 -18.07 12.15 -5.26
CA ASP A 46 -19.42 12.62 -4.93
C ASP A 46 -19.43 14.00 -4.24
N PHE A 47 -18.27 14.49 -3.79
CA PHE A 47 -18.11 15.80 -3.14
C PHE A 47 -17.51 16.86 -4.07
N LEU A 48 -17.24 16.51 -5.33
CA LEU A 48 -16.61 17.39 -6.31
C LEU A 48 -17.63 17.93 -7.31
N PRO A 49 -17.34 19.08 -7.95
CA PRO A 49 -18.17 19.60 -9.03
C PRO A 49 -18.33 18.62 -10.20
N ASP A 50 -19.46 18.67 -10.89
CA ASP A 50 -19.77 17.78 -12.02
C ASP A 50 -18.80 17.92 -13.21
N ASP A 51 -18.09 19.05 -13.32
CA ASP A 51 -17.08 19.31 -14.35
C ASP A 51 -15.66 18.90 -13.95
N PHE A 52 -15.48 18.36 -12.74
CA PHE A 52 -14.20 17.84 -12.29
C PHE A 52 -13.85 16.54 -13.01
N ASP A 53 -12.63 16.44 -13.57
CA ASP A 53 -12.15 15.21 -14.22
C ASP A 53 -11.81 14.13 -13.17
N PRO A 54 -12.60 13.03 -13.06
CA PRO A 54 -12.36 11.99 -12.07
C PRO A 54 -11.04 11.23 -12.30
N ALA A 55 -10.44 11.33 -13.50
CA ALA A 55 -9.14 10.74 -13.76
C ALA A 55 -8.03 11.35 -12.89
N LEU A 56 -8.20 12.59 -12.42
CA LEU A 56 -7.27 13.26 -11.52
C LEU A 56 -7.27 12.67 -10.10
N LEU A 57 -8.34 11.96 -9.70
CA LEU A 57 -8.44 11.28 -8.40
C LEU A 57 -7.61 9.98 -8.35
N ARG A 58 -7.00 9.60 -9.47
CA ARG A 58 -6.09 8.46 -9.50
C ARG A 58 -4.73 8.89 -10.03
N SER A 59 -3.68 8.53 -9.31
CA SER A 59 -2.32 8.79 -9.78
C SER A 59 -1.38 7.65 -9.44
N ARG A 60 -0.38 7.46 -10.30
CA ARG A 60 0.74 6.53 -10.08
C ARG A 60 2.05 7.29 -10.12
N SER A 61 2.95 6.97 -9.20
CA SER A 61 4.34 7.41 -9.31
C SER A 61 5.05 6.67 -10.45
N GLY A 62 6.25 7.12 -10.84
CA GLY A 62 7.17 6.29 -11.61
C GLY A 62 7.56 5.01 -10.86
N TRP A 63 8.23 4.07 -11.54
CA TRP A 63 8.78 2.86 -10.92
C TRP A 63 10.14 3.13 -10.26
N VAL A 64 10.46 2.44 -9.16
CA VAL A 64 11.80 2.41 -8.51
C VAL A 64 12.23 0.99 -8.25
N ALA A 65 13.55 0.74 -8.22
CA ALA A 65 14.10 -0.59 -7.96
C ALA A 65 14.51 -0.80 -6.48
N SER A 66 14.52 0.26 -5.67
CA SER A 66 14.87 0.21 -4.24
C SER A 66 13.62 0.20 -3.36
N TRP A 67 13.67 -0.61 -2.31
CA TRP A 67 12.66 -0.62 -1.26
C TRP A 67 12.65 0.68 -0.45
N GLU A 68 13.83 1.24 -0.20
CA GLU A 68 14.02 2.48 0.55
C GLU A 68 13.39 3.66 -0.22
N GLU A 69 13.60 3.74 -1.53
CA GLU A 69 12.95 4.72 -2.40
C GLU A 69 11.42 4.50 -2.45
N ALA A 70 10.98 3.24 -2.44
CA ALA A 70 9.56 2.90 -2.39
C ALA A 70 8.91 3.37 -1.09
N LEU A 71 9.56 3.15 0.06
CA LEU A 71 9.12 3.64 1.35
C LEU A 71 9.15 5.17 1.43
N ALA A 72 10.18 5.83 0.89
CA ALA A 72 10.26 7.29 0.86
C ALA A 72 9.06 7.92 0.12
N ARG A 73 8.52 7.24 -0.89
CA ARG A 73 7.29 7.68 -1.58
C ARG A 73 6.05 7.56 -0.72
N LEU A 74 5.95 6.49 0.07
CA LEU A 74 4.89 6.30 1.06
C LEU A 74 4.99 7.35 2.19
N ASP A 75 6.20 7.69 2.61
CA ASP A 75 6.48 8.63 3.72
C ASP A 75 6.05 10.06 3.47
N ARG A 76 5.72 10.40 2.22
CA ARG A 76 5.00 11.64 1.90
C ARG A 76 3.61 11.70 2.54
N TYR A 77 3.12 10.58 3.06
CA TYR A 77 1.86 10.43 3.76
C TYR A 77 2.12 9.82 5.15
N PRO A 78 1.29 10.11 6.17
CA PRO A 78 1.40 9.49 7.49
C PRO A 78 0.84 8.05 7.48
N TRP A 79 1.22 7.24 6.49
CA TRP A 79 0.61 5.95 6.15
C TRP A 79 0.63 4.93 7.30
N TYR A 80 1.66 4.94 8.13
CA TYR A 80 1.80 4.07 9.30
C TYR A 80 0.74 4.34 10.38
N ARG A 81 0.12 5.54 10.38
CA ARG A 81 -0.99 5.88 11.28
C ARG A 81 -2.36 5.43 10.76
N LEU A 82 -2.43 5.05 9.48
CA LEU A 82 -3.67 4.71 8.79
C LEU A 82 -3.98 3.22 8.89
N TYR A 83 -5.05 2.80 8.22
CA TYR A 83 -5.56 1.43 8.32
C TYR A 83 -5.01 0.54 7.20
N PRO A 84 -4.18 -0.47 7.50
CA PRO A 84 -3.77 -1.47 6.52
C PRO A 84 -4.93 -2.33 6.03
N ILE A 85 -5.03 -2.48 4.71
CA ILE A 85 -6.03 -3.30 4.02
C ILE A 85 -5.42 -4.62 3.52
N ALA A 86 -4.20 -4.57 2.98
CA ALA A 86 -3.52 -5.74 2.44
C ALA A 86 -2.01 -5.65 2.67
N LEU A 87 -1.38 -6.77 3.00
CA LEU A 87 0.07 -6.91 3.14
C LEU A 87 0.53 -8.11 2.32
N HIS A 88 1.58 -7.91 1.53
CA HIS A 88 2.19 -8.98 0.75
C HIS A 88 3.03 -9.89 1.63
N ALA A 89 2.89 -11.21 1.46
CA ALA A 89 3.51 -12.21 2.33
C ALA A 89 5.04 -12.10 2.42
N GLU A 90 5.71 -11.81 1.30
CA GLU A 90 7.17 -11.64 1.23
C GLU A 90 7.68 -10.34 1.88
N PHE A 91 6.85 -9.29 1.91
CA PHE A 91 7.25 -7.98 2.43
C PHE A 91 6.70 -7.71 3.84
N ARG A 92 5.87 -8.59 4.39
CA ARG A 92 5.16 -8.38 5.66
C ARG A 92 6.09 -7.91 6.78
N GLU A 93 7.23 -8.58 6.97
CA GLU A 93 8.17 -8.29 8.07
C GLU A 93 8.84 -6.93 7.84
N ARG A 94 9.19 -6.61 6.59
CA ARG A 94 9.74 -5.31 6.22
C ARG A 94 8.74 -4.18 6.42
N ILE A 95 7.47 -4.42 6.12
CA ILE A 95 6.38 -3.46 6.31
C ILE A 95 6.15 -3.21 7.80
N LEU A 96 6.02 -4.28 8.61
CA LEU A 96 5.80 -4.16 10.05
C LEU A 96 6.98 -3.48 10.74
N ALA A 97 8.22 -3.79 10.36
CA ALA A 97 9.41 -3.10 10.86
C ALA A 97 9.40 -1.61 10.48
N ALA A 98 9.04 -1.28 9.24
CA ALA A 98 8.93 0.11 8.77
C ALA A 98 7.87 0.91 9.54
N VAL A 99 6.73 0.28 9.86
CA VAL A 99 5.66 0.87 10.69
C VAL A 99 6.15 1.12 12.11
N ALA A 100 6.77 0.12 12.74
CA ALA A 100 7.28 0.22 14.11
C ALA A 100 8.33 1.32 14.25
N ASP A 101 9.28 1.40 13.31
CA ASP A 101 10.32 2.44 13.27
C ASP A 101 9.71 3.85 13.21
N ARG A 102 8.69 4.05 12.36
CA ARG A 102 8.01 5.35 12.21
C ARG A 102 7.18 5.70 13.44
N ALA A 103 6.44 4.73 13.96
CA ALA A 103 5.61 4.92 15.14
C ALA A 103 6.44 5.26 16.39
N ALA A 104 7.62 4.66 16.54
CA ALA A 104 8.54 4.94 17.65
C ALA A 104 9.16 6.35 17.57
N LYS A 105 9.40 6.86 16.36
CA LYS A 105 9.96 8.21 16.13
C LYS A 105 8.90 9.31 16.22
N ASP A 106 7.63 8.95 16.14
CA ASP A 106 6.52 9.88 16.10
C ASP A 106 5.97 10.18 17.50
N ARG A 107 6.39 11.31 18.07
CA ARG A 107 5.99 11.76 19.42
C ARG A 107 4.48 11.95 19.65
N PHE A 108 3.68 11.99 18.59
CA PHE A 108 2.24 12.14 18.67
C PHE A 108 1.48 10.84 18.41
N ALA A 109 2.18 9.80 17.94
CA ALA A 109 1.59 8.51 17.73
C ALA A 109 1.52 7.70 19.03
N ASN A 110 0.44 6.94 19.18
CA ASN A 110 0.41 5.84 20.12
C ASN A 110 1.00 4.61 19.43
N ALA A 111 2.30 4.37 19.64
CA ALA A 111 3.04 3.31 18.97
C ALA A 111 2.43 1.91 19.22
N ASP A 112 2.00 1.63 20.44
CA ASP A 112 1.36 0.36 20.80
C ASP A 112 0.06 0.13 20.04
N ARG A 113 -0.77 1.19 19.91
CA ARG A 113 -2.03 1.12 19.14
C ARG A 113 -1.75 0.89 17.67
N ILE A 114 -0.74 1.55 17.12
CA ILE A 114 -0.34 1.37 15.72
C ILE A 114 0.15 -0.07 15.51
N ALA A 115 1.10 -0.56 16.32
CA ALA A 115 1.60 -1.93 16.22
C ALA A 115 0.47 -2.97 16.25
N LYS A 116 -0.43 -2.88 17.24
CA LYS A 116 -1.59 -3.79 17.35
C LYS A 116 -2.53 -3.74 16.14
N THR A 117 -2.74 -2.55 15.56
CA THR A 117 -3.57 -2.39 14.37
C THR A 117 -2.95 -3.14 13.18
N TRP A 118 -1.65 -2.98 12.97
CA TRP A 118 -0.93 -3.60 11.87
C TRP A 118 -0.75 -5.11 12.04
N GLU A 119 -0.50 -5.59 13.26
CA GLU A 119 -0.46 -7.02 13.58
C GLU A 119 -1.82 -7.70 13.36
N ARG A 120 -2.91 -7.03 13.72
CA ARG A 120 -4.26 -7.53 13.49
C ARG A 120 -4.53 -7.66 11.99
N ALA A 121 -4.20 -6.64 11.21
CA ALA A 121 -4.41 -6.68 9.76
C ALA A 121 -3.57 -7.77 9.08
N ASP A 122 -2.30 -7.97 9.48
CA ASP A 122 -1.49 -9.09 8.99
C ASP A 122 -2.13 -10.45 9.32
N ARG A 123 -2.72 -10.60 10.52
CA ARG A 123 -3.47 -11.82 10.86
C ARG A 123 -4.70 -12.02 9.99
N ASP A 124 -5.44 -10.95 9.74
CA ASP A 124 -6.68 -10.99 8.97
C ASP A 124 -6.40 -11.26 7.48
N THR A 125 -5.33 -10.69 6.91
CA THR A 125 -4.90 -10.97 5.52
C THR A 125 -4.39 -12.40 5.36
N ARG A 126 -3.73 -12.99 6.37
CA ARG A 126 -3.37 -14.41 6.36
C ARG A 126 -4.59 -15.34 6.36
N ARG A 127 -5.68 -14.95 7.04
CA ARG A 127 -6.92 -15.73 7.12
C ARG A 127 -7.82 -15.52 5.89
N GLY A 128 -7.82 -14.33 5.33
CA GLY A 128 -8.59 -13.95 4.14
C GLY A 128 -7.96 -14.35 2.80
N GLY A 129 -6.78 -14.98 2.79
CA GLY A 129 -6.13 -15.53 1.59
C GLY A 129 -6.84 -16.74 0.95
N GLY A 130 -8.05 -17.07 1.39
CA GLY A 130 -8.98 -17.97 0.69
C GLY A 130 -9.90 -17.16 -0.23
N ASP A 131 -9.51 -17.07 -1.50
CA ASP A 131 -10.33 -16.80 -2.69
C ASP A 131 -11.59 -15.90 -2.54
N PRO A 132 -11.56 -14.62 -3.00
CA PRO A 132 -12.78 -13.80 -3.11
C PRO A 132 -13.54 -14.10 -4.41
N GLY A 133 -13.76 -15.39 -4.69
CA GLY A 133 -14.14 -15.89 -6.01
C GLY A 133 -15.35 -16.83 -6.05
N ARG A 134 -16.29 -16.77 -5.12
CA ARG A 134 -17.66 -17.33 -5.29
C ARG A 134 -18.71 -16.54 -4.51
N GLY A 135 -19.54 -15.81 -5.24
CA GLY A 135 -20.77 -15.17 -4.80
C GLY A 135 -21.54 -14.71 -6.02
#